data_AF-A0AAU6ZAC8-F1
#
_entry.id   AF-A0AAU6ZAC8-F1
#
_cell.length_a   1.000
_cell.length_b   1.000
_cell.length_c   1.000
_cell.angle_alpha   90.00
_cell.angle_beta   90.00
_cell.angle_gamma   90.00
#
_symmetry.space_group_name_H-M   'P 1'
#
loop_
_entity.id
_entity.type
_entity.pdbx_description
1 polymer ?
#
loop_
_entity_poly.entity_id
_entity_poly.type
_entity_poly.pdbx_seq_one_letter_code
_entity_poly.pdbx_strand_id
1 'polypeptide(L)' 'MRPVKVLGIEAGVNITVGLPVIRTSVDHRTAFDIAGNGIVEVGSMIEALRQAAEMSPSPVLQA' A
#
# COMPACT_ATOMS: atom_id res chain seq x y z
N MET A 1 -6.87 8.47 1.26
CA MET A 1 -6.79 9.25 0.01
C MET A 1 -8.16 9.31 -0.67
N ARG A 2 -9.04 10.25 -0.30
CA ARG A 2 -10.34 10.39 -0.99
C ARG A 2 -10.24 10.95 -2.43
N PRO A 3 -9.31 11.86 -2.77
CA PRO A 3 -9.23 12.39 -4.14
C PRO A 3 -8.81 11.35 -5.19
N VAL A 4 -7.88 10.45 -4.87
CA VAL A 4 -7.39 9.40 -5.81
C VAL A 4 -8.46 8.36 -6.11
N LYS A 5 -9.25 7.95 -5.11
CA LYS A 5 -10.39 7.06 -5.35
C LYS A 5 -11.49 7.68 -6.22
N VAL A 6 -11.69 9.01 -6.13
CA VAL A 6 -12.62 9.72 -7.01
C VAL A 6 -12.15 9.72 -8.48
N LEU A 7 -10.84 9.55 -8.72
CA LEU A 7 -10.27 9.38 -10.06
C LEU A 7 -10.35 7.93 -10.60
N GLY A 8 -11.04 7.03 -9.89
CA GLY A 8 -11.20 5.63 -10.33
C GLY A 8 -9.96 4.76 -10.14
N ILE A 9 -8.96 5.24 -9.40
CA ILE A 9 -7.77 4.46 -9.07
C ILE A 9 -8.12 3.57 -7.86
N GLU A 10 -8.44 2.31 -8.13
CA GLU A 10 -8.86 1.35 -7.09
C GLU A 10 -7.69 0.90 -6.19
N ALA A 11 -6.46 0.87 -6.73
CA ALA A 11 -5.25 0.45 -6.03
C ALA A 11 -4.39 1.63 -5.49
N GLY A 12 -5.03 2.60 -4.83
CA GLY A 12 -4.30 3.71 -4.20
C GLY A 12 -3.33 3.24 -3.11
N VAL A 13 -2.14 3.85 -3.05
CA VAL A 13 -1.12 3.65 -1.99
C VAL A 13 -0.77 4.99 -1.36
N ASN A 14 -0.65 5.00 -0.03
CA ASN A 14 -0.14 6.16 0.70
C ASN A 14 1.37 6.02 0.92
N ILE A 15 2.16 6.94 0.37
CA ILE A 15 3.62 7.02 0.57
C ILE A 15 3.92 8.17 1.52
N THR A 16 4.74 7.93 2.54
CA THR A 16 5.17 8.98 3.48
C THR A 16 6.55 9.48 3.10
N VAL A 17 6.65 10.77 2.76
CA VAL A 17 7.89 11.46 2.40
C VAL A 17 8.50 12.12 3.64
N GLY A 18 9.84 12.11 3.73
CA GLY A 18 10.59 12.79 4.79
C GLY A 18 10.99 11.93 5.99
N LEU A 19 10.60 10.64 6.01
CA LEU A 19 11.10 9.68 6.99
C LEU A 19 12.47 9.12 6.56
N PRO A 20 13.32 8.71 7.52
CA PRO A 20 14.60 8.05 7.23
C PRO A 20 14.45 6.59 6.78
N VAL A 21 13.21 6.13 6.56
CA VAL A 21 12.87 4.77 6.15
C VAL A 21 11.78 4.82 5.09
N ILE A 22 11.74 3.80 4.24
CA ILE A 22 10.65 3.63 3.27
C ILE A 22 9.39 3.23 4.02
N ARG A 23 8.31 4.01 3.83
CA ARG A 23 7.01 3.73 4.44
C ARG A 23 5.90 3.91 3.43
N THR A 24 5.23 2.80 3.13
CA THR A 24 3.98 2.75 2.37
C THR A 24 2.84 2.31 3.29
N SER A 25 1.59 2.57 2.91
CA SER A 25 0.42 1.98 3.54
C SER A 25 -0.77 1.89 2.60
N VAL A 26 -1.69 0.97 2.91
CA VAL A 26 -2.98 0.84 2.25
C VAL A 26 -3.78 2.15 2.23
N ASP A 27 -4.72 2.26 1.31
CA ASP A 27 -5.63 3.39 1.15
C ASP A 27 -7.06 3.13 1.65
N HIS A 28 -7.22 2.14 2.52
CA HIS A 28 -8.46 1.87 3.22
C HIS A 28 -8.29 1.96 4.74
N ARG A 29 -9.43 1.94 5.44
CA ARG A 29 -9.49 1.86 6.90
C ARG A 29 -9.53 0.40 7.33
N THR A 30 -9.72 0.16 8.62
CA THR A 30 -9.67 -1.16 9.24
C THR A 30 -10.76 -2.14 8.78
N ALA A 31 -11.88 -1.64 8.23
CA ALA A 31 -12.98 -2.47 7.73
C ALA A 31 -13.49 -3.49 8.77
N PHE A 32 -13.74 -3.03 10.00
CA PHE A 32 -14.14 -3.89 11.13
C PHE A 32 -15.45 -4.65 10.92
N ASP A 33 -16.35 -4.07 10.14
CA ASP A 33 -17.63 -4.67 9.73
C ASP A 33 -17.47 -5.96 8.92
N ILE A 34 -16.33 -6.14 8.25
CA ILE A 34 -16.04 -7.33 7.43
C ILE A 34 -14.85 -8.16 7.95
N ALA A 35 -14.30 -7.81 9.12
CA ALA A 35 -13.16 -8.51 9.70
C ALA A 35 -13.51 -9.98 10.00
N GLY A 36 -12.66 -10.90 9.55
CA GLY A 36 -12.86 -12.35 9.73
C GLY A 36 -13.80 -13.02 8.71
N ASN A 37 -14.46 -12.25 7.84
CA ASN A 37 -15.40 -12.80 6.85
C ASN A 37 -14.72 -13.31 5.57
N GLY A 38 -13.44 -13.02 5.35
CA GLY A 38 -12.70 -13.47 4.16
C GLY A 38 -13.09 -12.78 2.85
N ILE A 39 -13.80 -11.64 2.91
CA ILE A 39 -14.35 -10.92 1.75
C ILE A 39 -13.63 -9.58 1.45
N VAL A 40 -12.44 -9.37 2.02
CA VAL A 40 -11.70 -8.11 1.86
C VAL A 40 -11.05 -8.02 0.48
N GLU A 41 -11.06 -6.83 -0.11
CA GLU A 41 -10.27 -6.50 -1.31
C GLU A 41 -8.80 -6.26 -0.88
N VAL A 42 -7.84 -6.93 -1.51
CA VAL A 42 -6.43 -6.96 -1.08
C VAL A 42 -5.48 -6.15 -1.97
N GLY A 43 -5.96 -5.62 -3.09
CA GLY A 43 -5.16 -4.95 -4.12
C GLY A 43 -4.38 -3.76 -3.60
N SER A 44 -4.97 -2.92 -2.73
CA SER A 44 -4.25 -1.80 -2.11
C SER A 44 -3.08 -2.26 -1.23
N MET A 45 -3.18 -3.42 -0.57
CA MET A 45 -2.07 -3.97 0.23
C MET A 45 -0.96 -4.52 -0.66
N ILE A 46 -1.33 -5.22 -1.73
CA ILE A 46 -0.37 -5.74 -2.71
C ILE A 46 0.41 -4.59 -3.34
N GLU A 47 -0.27 -3.54 -3.79
CA GLU A 47 0.39 -2.38 -4.40
C GLU A 47 1.26 -1.63 -3.39
N ALA A 48 0.83 -1.51 -2.13
CA ALA A 48 1.65 -0.89 -1.09
C ALA A 48 2.97 -1.64 -0.86
N LEU A 49 2.95 -2.98 -0.90
CA LEU A 49 4.14 -3.82 -0.81
C LEU A 49 5.02 -3.69 -2.06
N ARG A 50 4.42 -3.71 -3.25
CA ARG A 50 5.10 -3.56 -4.54
C ARG A 50 5.87 -2.25 -4.61
N GLN A 51 5.23 -1.14 -4.26
CA GLN A 51 5.83 0.19 -4.23
C GLN A 51 6.97 0.29 -3.22
N ALA A 52 6.83 -0.33 -2.05
CA ALA A 52 7.92 -0.38 -1.07
C ALA A 52 9.13 -1.14 -1.61
N ALA A 53 8.92 -2.26 -2.30
CA ALA A 53 9.99 -3.03 -2.92
C ALA A 53 10.67 -2.28 -4.07
N GLU A 54 9.92 -1.56 -4.90
CA GLU A 54 10.46 -0.75 -6.00
C GLU A 54 11.29 0.45 -5.50
N MET A 55 10.87 1.09 -4.40
CA MET A 55 11.63 2.16 -3.77
C MET A 55 12.82 1.66 -2.95
N SER A 56 12.86 0.36 -2.63
CA SER A 56 14.00 -0.21 -1.92
C SER A 56 15.24 -0.08 -2.78
N PRO A 57 16.39 0.35 -2.23
CA PRO A 57 17.64 0.17 -2.92
C PRO A 57 17.81 -1.31 -3.28
N SER A 58 18.41 -1.60 -4.43
CA SER A 58 18.63 -2.95 -4.94
C SER A 58 19.08 -3.88 -3.82
N PRO A 59 18.56 -5.12 -3.74
CA PRO A 59 19.00 -6.04 -2.71
C PRO A 59 20.52 -6.15 -2.79
N VAL A 60 21.19 -5.94 -1.66
CA VAL A 60 22.60 -6.31 -1.48
C VAL A 60 22.67 -7.85 -1.40
N LEU A 61 22.20 -8.51 -2.45
CA LEU A 61 22.56 -9.86 -2.84
C LEU A 61 23.16 -9.73 -4.25
N GLN A 62 24.32 -9.09 -4.32
CA GLN A 62 25.34 -9.51 -5.26
C GLN A 62 26.13 -10.61 -4.56
N ALA A 63 25.77 -11.86 -4.86
CA ALA A 63 26.62 -13.03 -4.71
C ALA A 63 26.58 -13.78 -6.04
#